data_AF-A0A849V7S0-F1
#
_entry.id   AF-A0A849V7S0-F1
#
_cell.length_a   1.000
_cell.length_b   1.000
_cell.length_c   1.000
_cell.angle_alpha   90.00
_cell.angle_beta   90.00
_cell.angle_gamma   90.00
#
_symmetry.space_group_name_H-M   'P 1'
#
loop_
_entity.id
_entity.type
_entity.pdbx_description
1 polymer ?
#
loop_
_entity_poly.entity_id
_entity_poly.type
_entity_poly.pdbx_seq_one_letter_code
_entity_poly.pdbx_strand_id
1 'polypeptide(L)'
;MENNSHQAIWETYTQSWSEADVSKRLQIFGQCLNPDCVYTDPLTQTTGYDPLSGYMAELHKNVPGVKFITTDFKNHHDRSLTHWNMVDGNGNVLSQGASYGLYGADGRLLQMTGFFELPNAD
;
A
#
# COMPACT_ATOMS: atom_id res chain seq x y z
N MET A 1 -16.16 -2.01 -19.09
CA MET A 1 -14.78 -1.50 -18.88
C MET A 1 -14.75 -0.78 -17.53
N GLU A 2 -14.82 -1.54 -16.44
CA GLU A 2 -14.70 -1.03 -15.06
C GLU A 2 -13.23 -0.97 -14.58
N ASN A 3 -12.27 -1.34 -15.44
CA ASN A 3 -10.87 -1.60 -15.06
C ASN A 3 -10.04 -0.40 -14.61
N ASN A 4 -10.55 0.84 -14.68
CA ASN A 4 -9.75 2.03 -14.35
C ASN A 4 -9.96 2.57 -12.92
N SER A 5 -11.04 2.20 -12.21
CA SER A 5 -11.29 2.72 -10.85
C SER A 5 -10.37 2.08 -9.81
N HIS A 6 -10.26 0.75 -9.79
CA HIS A 6 -9.42 0.04 -8.83
C HIS A 6 -7.94 0.37 -8.98
N GLN A 7 -7.46 0.51 -10.22
CA GLN A 7 -6.07 0.93 -10.44
C GLN A 7 -5.82 2.34 -9.91
N ALA A 8 -6.72 3.29 -10.15
CA ALA A 8 -6.58 4.66 -9.62
C ALA A 8 -6.61 4.69 -8.08
N ILE A 9 -7.48 3.90 -7.45
CA ILE A 9 -7.55 3.75 -5.99
C ILE A 9 -6.27 3.14 -5.45
N TRP A 10 -5.77 2.08 -6.11
CA TRP A 10 -4.50 1.46 -5.74
C TRP A 10 -3.33 2.43 -5.84
N GLU A 11 -3.22 3.20 -6.93
CA GLU A 11 -2.15 4.19 -7.08
C GLU A 11 -2.24 5.31 -6.04
N THR A 12 -3.46 5.74 -5.69
CA THR A 12 -3.66 6.70 -4.59
C THR A 12 -3.19 6.11 -3.24
N TYR A 13 -3.47 4.83 -3.00
CA TYR A 13 -2.94 4.11 -1.85
C TYR A 13 -1.41 3.96 -1.90
N THR A 14 -0.82 3.60 -3.04
CA THR A 14 0.64 3.55 -3.24
C THR A 14 1.29 4.91 -2.95
N GLN A 15 0.67 6.00 -3.37
CA GLN A 15 1.16 7.35 -3.10
C GLN A 15 1.20 7.68 -1.59
N SER A 16 0.26 7.14 -0.80
CA SER A 16 0.22 7.36 0.65
C SER A 16 1.49 6.87 1.36
N TRP A 17 2.14 5.82 0.85
CA TRP A 17 3.42 5.30 1.36
C TRP A 17 4.60 6.25 1.13
N SER A 18 4.45 7.25 0.27
CA SER A 18 5.48 8.27 0.01
C SER A 18 5.25 9.56 0.82
N GLU A 19 4.10 9.71 1.51
CA GLU A 19 3.73 10.92 2.23
C GLU A 19 4.19 10.85 3.69
N ALA A 20 5.21 11.63 4.05
CA ALA A 20 5.77 11.64 5.41
C ALA A 20 4.90 12.41 6.42
N ASP A 21 4.06 13.35 5.96
CA ASP A 21 3.14 14.12 6.79
C ASP A 21 1.90 13.29 7.15
N VAL A 22 1.74 12.99 8.44
CA VAL A 22 0.63 12.18 8.96
C VAL A 22 -0.73 12.76 8.59
N SER A 23 -0.91 14.09 8.67
CA SER A 23 -2.22 14.71 8.40
C SER A 23 -2.59 14.60 6.93
N LYS A 24 -1.63 14.81 6.03
CA LYS A 24 -1.85 14.63 4.59
C LYS A 24 -2.09 13.17 4.23
N ARG A 25 -1.34 12.26 4.85
CA ARG A 25 -1.53 10.81 4.65
C ARG A 25 -2.94 10.35 5.03
N LEU A 26 -3.46 10.83 6.16
CA LEU A 26 -4.83 10.54 6.59
C LEU A 26 -5.88 11.12 5.62
N GLN A 27 -5.62 12.26 4.98
CA GLN A 27 -6.48 12.78 3.92
C GLN A 27 -6.46 11.90 2.66
N ILE A 28 -5.30 11.37 2.29
CA ILE A 28 -5.17 10.41 1.18
C ILE A 28 -5.93 9.13 1.51
N PHE A 29 -5.82 8.60 2.74
CA PHE A 29 -6.56 7.42 3.17
C PHE A 29 -8.07 7.57 3.00
N GLY A 30 -8.64 8.73 3.34
CA GLY A 30 -10.07 8.99 3.14
C GLY A 30 -10.56 8.82 1.70
N GLN A 31 -9.67 8.99 0.72
CA GLN A 31 -9.96 8.88 -0.71
C GLN A 31 -9.87 7.44 -1.22
N CYS A 32 -9.00 6.61 -0.65
CA CYS A 32 -8.68 5.29 -1.21
C CYS A 32 -8.93 4.10 -0.28
N LEU A 33 -9.06 4.30 1.03
CA LEU A 33 -9.23 3.25 2.02
C LEU A 33 -10.60 3.29 2.67
N ASN A 34 -11.18 2.12 2.90
CA ASN A 34 -12.32 1.98 3.80
C ASN A 34 -11.88 2.32 5.24
N PRO A 35 -12.71 2.98 6.08
CA PRO A 35 -12.35 3.28 7.47
C PRO A 35 -11.95 2.06 8.31
N ASP A 36 -12.51 0.89 7.99
CA ASP A 36 -12.24 -0.39 8.65
C ASP A 36 -11.21 -1.23 7.87
N CYS A 37 -10.36 -0.60 7.05
CA CYS A 37 -9.39 -1.31 6.21
C CYS A 37 -8.42 -2.15 7.05
N VAL A 38 -8.02 -3.31 6.53
CA VAL A 38 -7.00 -4.17 7.12
C VAL A 38 -5.78 -4.23 6.22
N TYR A 39 -4.64 -3.81 6.75
CA TYR A 39 -3.34 -4.03 6.11
C TYR A 39 -2.67 -5.24 6.77
N THR A 40 -2.05 -6.10 5.97
CA THR A 40 -1.27 -7.24 6.45
C THR A 40 -0.05 -7.43 5.56
N ASP A 41 1.09 -7.68 6.17
CA ASP A 41 2.32 -8.10 5.50
C ASP A 41 3.05 -9.15 6.39
N PRO A 42 4.23 -9.65 5.99
CA PRO A 42 4.97 -10.61 6.81
C PRO A 42 5.41 -10.10 8.20
N LEU A 43 5.42 -8.79 8.43
CA LEU A 43 5.90 -8.14 9.66
C LEU A 43 4.77 -7.70 10.59
N THR A 44 3.60 -7.35 10.05
CA THR A 44 2.52 -6.76 10.83
C THR A 44 1.13 -6.98 10.23
N GLN A 45 0.12 -6.83 11.08
CA GLN A 45 -1.27 -6.66 10.70
C GLN A 45 -1.83 -5.45 11.45
N THR A 46 -2.50 -4.55 10.73
CA THR A 46 -3.10 -3.33 11.29
C THR A 46 -4.53 -3.16 10.78
N THR A 47 -5.37 -2.53 11.60
CA THR A 47 -6.77 -2.24 11.26
C THR A 47 -7.05 -0.75 11.45
N GLY A 48 -7.66 -0.14 10.44
CA GLY A 48 -7.98 1.28 10.40
C GLY A 48 -6.77 2.19 10.14
N TYR A 49 -7.04 3.49 10.05
CA TYR A 49 -6.10 4.48 9.58
C TYR A 49 -4.93 4.75 10.54
N ASP A 50 -5.20 4.88 11.85
CA ASP A 50 -4.17 5.30 12.80
C ASP A 50 -3.06 4.24 12.95
N PRO A 51 -3.36 2.94 13.15
CA PRO A 51 -2.31 1.93 13.25
C PRO A 51 -1.51 1.77 11.95
N LEU A 52 -2.17 1.83 10.79
CA LEU A 52 -1.50 1.77 9.48
C LEU A 52 -0.59 2.99 9.27
N SER A 53 -1.06 4.19 9.60
CA SER A 53 -0.27 5.42 9.52
C SER A 53 0.95 5.37 10.46
N GLY A 54 0.77 4.82 11.67
CA GLY A 54 1.86 4.58 12.61
C GLY A 54 2.94 3.66 12.02
N TYR A 55 2.53 2.56 11.39
CA TYR A 55 3.45 1.63 10.73
C TYR A 55 4.22 2.30 9.57
N MET A 56 3.53 3.04 8.71
CA MET A 56 4.15 3.82 7.63
C MET A 56 5.14 4.87 8.15
N ALA A 57 4.83 5.53 9.28
CA ALA A 57 5.74 6.49 9.89
C ALA A 57 7.03 5.82 10.40
N GLU A 58 6.95 4.60 10.92
CA GLU A 58 8.13 3.83 11.32
C GLU A 58 8.95 3.40 10.10
N LEU A 59 8.31 2.99 9.00
CA LEU A 59 9.01 2.69 7.75
C LEU A 59 9.81 3.90 7.24
N HIS A 60 9.23 5.11 7.28
CA HIS A 60 9.95 6.34 6.88
C HIS A 60 11.18 6.66 7.73
N LYS A 61 11.21 6.26 9.02
CA LYS A 61 12.40 6.43 9.86
C LYS A 61 13.52 5.48 9.44
N ASN A 62 13.16 4.24 9.09
CA ASN A 62 14.09 3.19 8.72
C ASN A 62 14.58 3.32 7.27
N VAL A 63 13.73 3.82 6.38
CA VAL A 63 14.02 4.02 4.95
C VAL A 63 13.64 5.45 4.55
N PRO A 64 14.57 6.41 4.70
CA PRO A 64 14.34 7.79 4.31
C PRO A 64 13.96 7.94 2.83
N GLY A 65 12.85 8.63 2.57
CA GLY A 65 12.35 8.84 1.22
C GLY A 65 11.78 7.60 0.54
N VAL A 66 11.43 6.56 1.30
CA VAL A 66 10.81 5.32 0.79
C VAL A 66 9.63 5.61 -0.15
N LYS A 67 9.55 4.85 -1.24
CA LYS A 67 8.41 4.83 -2.15
C LYS A 67 8.14 3.40 -2.60
N PHE A 68 6.90 3.16 -3.00
CA PHE A 68 6.52 1.94 -3.70
C PHE A 68 6.16 2.29 -5.13
N ILE A 69 6.62 1.50 -6.09
CA ILE A 69 6.36 1.69 -7.52
C ILE A 69 5.62 0.45 -8.02
N THR A 70 4.39 0.62 -8.48
CA THR A 70 3.63 -0.45 -9.15
C THR A 70 4.31 -0.82 -10.46
N THR A 71 4.60 -2.11 -10.66
CA THR A 71 5.23 -2.65 -11.87
C THR A 71 4.25 -3.46 -12.72
N ASP A 72 3.24 -4.07 -12.12
CA ASP A 72 2.13 -4.76 -12.79
C ASP A 72 0.86 -4.60 -11.96
N PHE A 73 -0.29 -4.46 -12.62
CA PHE A 73 -1.59 -4.35 -11.96
C PHE A 73 -2.64 -5.14 -12.73
N LYS A 74 -3.25 -6.11 -12.06
CA LYS A 74 -4.37 -6.90 -12.59
C LYS A 74 -5.54 -6.77 -11.64
N ASN A 75 -6.74 -6.67 -12.17
CA ASN A 75 -7.95 -6.63 -11.35
C ASN A 75 -9.13 -7.33 -12.01
N HIS A 76 -10.04 -7.83 -11.19
CA HIS A 76 -11.37 -8.33 -11.54
C HIS A 76 -12.17 -8.57 -10.25
N HIS A 77 -13.51 -8.58 -10.32
CA HIS A 77 -14.37 -9.00 -9.20
C HIS A 77 -13.98 -8.37 -7.84
N ASP A 78 -13.78 -7.05 -7.82
CA ASP A 78 -13.41 -6.25 -6.64
C ASP A 78 -12.11 -6.68 -5.97
N ARG A 79 -11.20 -7.23 -6.78
CA ARG A 79 -9.91 -7.75 -6.33
C ARG A 79 -8.81 -7.29 -7.26
N SER A 80 -7.64 -7.02 -6.70
CA SER A 80 -6.43 -6.76 -7.49
C SER A 80 -5.26 -7.61 -7.03
N LEU A 81 -4.39 -7.94 -7.98
CA LEU A 81 -3.05 -8.42 -7.74
C LEU A 81 -2.08 -7.39 -8.32
N THR A 82 -1.20 -6.86 -7.47
CA THR A 82 -0.25 -5.81 -7.83
C THR A 82 1.15 -6.31 -7.56
N HIS A 83 2.06 -6.20 -8.52
CA HIS A 83 3.51 -6.31 -8.27
C HIS A 83 4.12 -4.93 -8.09
N TRP A 84 5.11 -4.82 -7.21
CA TRP A 84 5.73 -3.54 -6.89
C TRP A 84 7.20 -3.67 -6.54
N ASN A 85 7.90 -2.55 -6.67
CA ASN A 85 9.25 -2.36 -6.15
C ASN A 85 9.21 -1.34 -5.00
N MET A 86 9.85 -1.67 -3.88
CA MET A 86 10.14 -0.69 -2.82
C MET A 86 11.48 -0.05 -3.13
N VAL A 87 11.51 1.27 -3.20
CA VAL A 87 12.72 2.06 -3.51
C VAL A 87 13.04 3.03 -2.38
N ASP A 88 14.33 3.32 -2.20
CA ASP A 88 14.79 4.38 -1.29
C ASP A 88 14.65 5.79 -1.91
N GLY A 89 15.00 6.83 -1.14
CA GLY A 89 14.99 8.22 -1.62
C GLY A 89 15.93 8.51 -2.80
N ASN A 90 16.90 7.64 -3.08
CA ASN A 90 17.81 7.74 -4.23
C ASN A 90 17.31 6.94 -5.45
N GLY A 91 16.22 6.18 -5.31
CA GLY A 91 15.66 5.33 -6.36
C GLY A 91 16.27 3.92 -6.45
N ASN A 92 17.09 3.51 -5.48
CA ASN A 92 17.59 2.14 -5.43
C ASN A 92 16.47 1.18 -5.05
N VAL A 93 16.32 0.07 -5.77
CA VAL A 93 15.37 -0.99 -5.43
C VAL A 93 15.88 -1.77 -4.23
N LEU A 94 15.15 -1.71 -3.12
CA LEU A 94 15.49 -2.41 -1.87
C LEU A 94 14.77 -3.75 -1.74
N SER A 95 13.54 -3.84 -2.24
CA SER A 95 12.75 -5.07 -2.19
C SER A 95 11.74 -5.08 -3.34
N GLN A 96 11.28 -6.28 -3.69
CA GLN A 96 10.21 -6.52 -4.64
C GLN A 96 9.15 -7.37 -3.95
N GLY A 97 7.90 -7.14 -4.31
CA GLY A 97 6.81 -7.89 -3.73
C GLY A 97 5.56 -7.88 -4.57
N ALA A 98 4.57 -8.56 -4.05
CA ALA A 98 3.22 -8.56 -4.57
C ALA A 98 2.24 -8.23 -3.46
N SER A 99 1.13 -7.61 -3.81
CA SER A 99 0.05 -7.37 -2.87
C SER A 99 -1.30 -7.73 -3.49
N TYR A 100 -2.15 -8.32 -2.66
CA TYR A 100 -3.57 -8.50 -2.96
C TYR A 100 -4.38 -7.34 -2.39
N GLY A 101 -5.28 -6.78 -3.19
CA GLY A 101 -6.26 -5.79 -2.78
C GLY A 101 -7.68 -6.36 -2.83
N LEU A 102 -8.48 -6.14 -1.79
CA LEU A 102 -9.93 -6.33 -1.80
C LEU A 102 -10.59 -4.96 -1.71
N TYR A 103 -11.54 -4.68 -2.59
CA TYR A 103 -12.27 -3.42 -2.66
C TYR A 103 -13.68 -3.61 -2.08
N GLY A 104 -14.11 -2.66 -1.26
CA GLY A 104 -15.45 -2.63 -0.68
C GLY A 104 -16.50 -2.14 -1.67
N ALA A 105 -17.77 -2.21 -1.28
CA ALA A 105 -18.89 -1.71 -2.09
C ALA A 105 -18.83 -0.19 -2.33
N ASP A 106 -18.05 0.54 -1.54
CA ASP A 106 -17.77 1.98 -1.72
C ASP A 106 -16.61 2.25 -2.70
N GLY A 107 -16.07 1.21 -3.33
CA GLY A 107 -14.96 1.29 -4.30
C GLY A 107 -13.59 1.53 -3.68
N ARG A 108 -13.49 1.59 -2.35
CA ARG A 108 -12.24 1.81 -1.62
C ARG A 108 -11.64 0.50 -1.13
N LEU A 109 -10.33 0.48 -0.89
CA LEU A 109 -9.63 -0.71 -0.40
C LEU A 109 -10.08 -1.06 1.03
N LEU A 110 -10.59 -2.28 1.18
CA LEU A 110 -10.97 -2.88 2.45
C LEU A 110 -9.84 -3.77 2.99
N GLN A 111 -9.09 -4.45 2.13
CA GLN A 111 -7.94 -5.26 2.55
C GLN A 111 -6.76 -5.06 1.62
N MET A 112 -5.57 -4.99 2.20
CA MET A 112 -4.29 -4.92 1.49
C MET A 112 -3.35 -5.93 2.11
N THR A 113 -3.07 -7.03 1.41
CA THR A 113 -2.22 -8.13 1.89
C THR A 113 -0.95 -8.21 1.05
N GLY A 114 0.19 -7.82 1.62
CA GLY A 114 1.50 -7.83 0.99
C GLY A 114 2.26 -9.13 1.21
N PHE A 115 3.04 -9.51 0.21
CA PHE A 115 3.95 -10.65 0.18
C PHE A 115 5.29 -10.18 -0.38
N PHE A 116 6.34 -10.35 0.41
CA PHE A 116 7.72 -10.03 0.03
C PHE A 116 8.67 -10.80 0.94
N GLU A 117 9.89 -10.99 0.48
CA GLU A 117 10.93 -11.61 1.28
C GLU A 117 11.45 -10.63 2.33
N LEU A 118 11.69 -11.14 3.54
CA LEU A 118 12.40 -10.39 4.56
C LEU A 118 13.90 -10.34 4.22
N PRO A 119 14.61 -9.27 4.62
CA PRO A 119 16.06 -9.27 4.55
C PRO A 119 16.60 -10.49 5.32
N ASN A 120 17.31 -11.39 4.62
CA ASN A 120 17.87 -12.65 5.12
C ASN A 120 16.88 -13.82 5.32
N ALA A 121 15.77 -13.87 4.57
CA ALA A 121 15.07 -15.13 4.36
C ALA A 121 15.93 -16.01 3.41
N ASP A 122 16.52 -17.08 3.96
CA ASP A 122 17.24 -18.11 3.20
C ASP A 122 16.30 -18.96 2.33
#